data_AF-J2XV94-F1
#
_entry.id   AF-J2XV94-F1
#
_cell.length_a   1.000
_cell.length_b   1.000
_cell.length_c   1.000
_cell.angle_alpha   90.00
_cell.angle_beta   90.00
_cell.angle_gamma   90.00
#
_symmetry.space_group_name_H-M   'P 1'
#
loop_
_entity.id
_entity.type
_entity.pdbx_description
1 polymer ?
#
loop_
_entity_poly.entity_id
_entity_poly.type
_entity_poly.pdbx_seq_one_letter_code
_entity_poly.pdbx_strand_id
1 'polypeptide(L)'
;MTNDVLKAYVEKADGDLIRVRVVDSALDSPLRSTGFSNATEKDVYVLQVAGNKQKADVFDGLRSLGVAFSAGKEWCPSEVFEYLRDEQLLSGKYLRVSWTQPGQYLLTNE
;
A
#
# COMPACT_ATOMS: atom_id res chain seq x y z
N MET A 1 0.52 22.45 -7.77
CA MET A 1 0.23 21.11 -8.32
C MET A 1 1.44 20.27 -8.03
N THR A 2 1.44 19.59 -6.88
CA THR A 2 2.51 18.64 -6.56
C THR A 2 2.26 17.45 -7.46
N ASN A 3 3.12 17.21 -8.44
CA ASN A 3 3.12 15.94 -9.15
C ASN A 3 3.57 14.90 -8.12
N ASP A 4 2.62 14.32 -7.38
CA ASP A 4 2.91 13.15 -6.56
C ASP A 4 3.44 12.08 -7.50
N VAL A 5 4.73 11.75 -7.34
CA VAL A 5 5.38 10.68 -8.10
C VAL A 5 5.14 9.39 -7.33
N LEU A 6 4.67 8.36 -8.02
CA LEU A 6 4.46 7.06 -7.41
C LEU A 6 5.79 6.47 -6.91
N LYS A 7 5.98 6.44 -5.59
CA LYS A 7 7.18 5.86 -4.97
C LYS A 7 7.06 4.35 -4.75
N ALA A 8 5.89 3.90 -4.30
CA ALA A 8 5.56 2.50 -4.13
C ALA A 8 4.05 2.36 -4.05
N TYR A 9 3.54 1.15 -4.24
CA TYR A 9 2.14 0.85 -4.03
C TYR A 9 1.89 -0.53 -3.47
N VAL A 10 0.84 -0.64 -2.66
CA VAL A 10 0.31 -1.93 -2.22
C VAL A 10 -0.36 -2.59 -3.43
N GLU A 11 0.15 -3.74 -3.85
CA GLU A 11 -0.41 -4.54 -4.94
C GLU A 11 -1.56 -5.42 -4.45
N LYS A 12 -1.44 -5.96 -3.25
CA LYS A 12 -2.34 -6.99 -2.71
C LYS A 12 -2.45 -6.88 -1.19
N ALA A 13 -3.67 -7.00 -0.67
CA ALA A 13 -3.95 -7.01 0.77
C ALA A 13 -5.26 -7.76 1.13
N ASP A 14 -5.83 -8.53 0.20
CA ASP A 14 -6.90 -9.49 0.50
C ASP A 14 -6.33 -10.65 1.34
N GLY A 15 -6.77 -10.75 2.58
CA GLY A 15 -6.29 -11.76 3.55
C GLY A 15 -5.06 -11.34 4.37
N ASP A 16 -4.31 -12.30 4.87
CA ASP A 16 -3.25 -12.10 5.88
C ASP A 16 -1.88 -11.75 5.28
N LEU A 17 -1.84 -11.39 3.99
CA LEU A 17 -0.61 -11.03 3.27
C LEU A 17 -0.74 -9.63 2.68
N ILE A 18 0.20 -8.76 3.03
CA ILE A 18 0.38 -7.45 2.38
C ILE A 18 1.53 -7.57 1.39
N ARG A 19 1.29 -7.15 0.15
CA ARG A 19 2.27 -7.11 -0.93
C ARG A 19 2.47 -5.69 -1.42
N VAL A 20 3.71 -5.22 -1.43
CA VAL A 20 4.07 -3.86 -1.84
C VAL A 20 5.07 -3.94 -2.98
N ARG A 21 4.79 -3.24 -4.09
CA ARG A 21 5.77 -3.00 -5.15
C ARG A 21 6.40 -1.63 -4.96
N VAL A 22 7.73 -1.62 -4.97
CA VAL A 22 8.55 -0.42 -4.87
C VAL A 22 8.94 0.05 -6.26
N VAL A 23 8.80 1.35 -6.49
CA VAL A 23 9.26 2.04 -7.70
C VAL A 23 10.51 2.86 -7.37
N ASP A 24 10.52 3.48 -6.19
CA ASP A 24 11.64 4.24 -5.65
C ASP A 24 12.37 3.43 -4.57
N SER A 25 13.59 2.99 -4.91
CA SER A 25 14.46 2.21 -4.03
C SER A 25 14.77 2.87 -2.67
N ALA A 26 14.53 4.18 -2.50
CA ALA A 26 14.65 4.84 -1.19
C ALA A 26 13.70 4.24 -0.14
N LEU A 27 12.62 3.56 -0.55
CA LEU A 27 11.67 2.90 0.36
C LEU A 27 12.10 1.49 0.81
N ASP A 28 13.18 0.92 0.28
CA ASP A 28 13.70 -0.40 0.65
C ASP A 28 14.00 -0.50 2.16
N SER A 29 14.82 0.43 2.69
CA SER A 29 15.20 0.44 4.10
C SER A 29 14.02 0.68 5.06
N PRO A 30 13.14 1.67 4.81
CA PRO A 30 11.92 1.85 5.60
C PRO A 30 11.02 0.61 5.63
N LEU A 31 10.79 -0.04 4.48
CA LEU A 31 9.93 -1.23 4.41
C LEU A 31 10.50 -2.39 5.21
N ARG A 32 11.81 -2.64 5.12
CA ARG A 32 12.47 -3.66 5.95
C ARG A 32 12.37 -3.34 7.43
N SER A 33 12.48 -2.06 7.81
CA SER A 33 12.31 -1.64 9.20
C SER A 33 10.88 -1.83 9.72
N THR A 34 9.88 -1.77 8.85
CA THR A 34 8.48 -2.13 9.17
C THR A 34 8.28 -3.64 9.32
N GLY A 35 9.26 -4.46 8.88
CA GLY A 35 9.23 -5.92 8.96
C GLY A 35 8.98 -6.63 7.64
N PHE A 36 8.86 -5.90 6.53
CA PHE A 36 8.71 -6.52 5.22
C PHE A 36 9.94 -7.33 4.82
N SER A 37 9.70 -8.46 4.18
CA SER A 37 10.72 -9.28 3.56
C SER A 37 10.65 -9.19 2.04
N ASN A 38 11.77 -9.41 1.36
CA ASN A 38 11.78 -9.47 -0.11
C ASN A 38 10.96 -10.68 -0.58
N ALA A 39 10.12 -10.47 -1.59
CA ALA A 39 9.55 -11.56 -2.36
C ALA A 39 10.59 -12.13 -3.34
N THR A 40 10.23 -13.22 -4.02
CA THR A 40 11.01 -13.78 -5.13
C THR A 40 11.12 -12.80 -6.31
N GLU A 41 10.13 -11.93 -6.47
CA GLU A 41 10.12 -10.88 -7.48
C GLU A 41 10.96 -9.68 -7.05
N LYS A 42 11.67 -9.10 -8.01
CA LYS A 42 12.46 -7.89 -7.78
C LYS A 42 11.56 -6.71 -7.42
N ASP A 43 12.02 -5.89 -6.48
CA ASP A 43 11.36 -4.67 -6.02
C ASP A 43 9.96 -4.92 -5.40
N VAL A 44 9.72 -6.15 -4.94
CA VAL A 44 8.48 -6.56 -4.29
C VAL A 44 8.76 -7.01 -2.87
N TYR A 45 7.92 -6.53 -1.96
CA TYR A 45 7.99 -6.77 -0.53
C TYR A 45 6.72 -7.43 -0.05
N VAL A 46 6.87 -8.37 0.88
CA VAL A 46 5.78 -9.13 1.50
C VAL A 46 5.85 -9.01 3.01
N LEU A 47 4.69 -8.88 3.65
CA LEU A 47 4.55 -8.97 5.10
C LEU A 47 3.30 -9.78 5.44
N GLN A 48 3.46 -10.79 6.27
CA GLN A 48 2.34 -11.52 6.87
C GLN A 48 1.79 -10.72 8.05
N VAL A 49 0.47 -10.61 8.14
CA VAL A 49 -0.23 -9.93 9.22
C VAL A 49 -1.23 -10.89 9.85
N ALA A 50 -1.31 -10.91 11.18
CA ALA A 50 -2.13 -11.84 11.95
C ALA A 50 -3.59 -11.37 12.16
N GLY A 51 -3.99 -10.25 11.56
CA GLY A 51 -5.35 -9.73 11.65
C GLY A 51 -5.47 -8.23 11.33
N ASN A 52 -6.70 -7.72 11.41
CA ASN A 52 -7.06 -6.37 10.97
C ASN A 52 -6.31 -5.26 11.71
N LYS A 53 -6.06 -5.43 13.02
CA LYS A 53 -5.34 -4.42 13.81
C LYS A 53 -3.89 -4.25 13.33
N GLN A 54 -3.14 -5.35 13.24
CA GLN A 54 -1.77 -5.31 12.71
C GLN A 54 -1.75 -4.82 11.26
N LYS A 55 -2.73 -5.21 10.44
CA LYS A 55 -2.87 -4.71 9.08
C LYS A 55 -3.05 -3.19 9.05
N ALA A 56 -3.89 -2.64 9.94
CA ALA A 56 -4.12 -1.21 10.07
C ALA A 56 -2.86 -0.45 10.48
N ASP A 57 -2.11 -0.95 11.48
CA ASP A 57 -0.82 -0.36 11.89
C ASP A 57 0.19 -0.33 10.73
N VAL A 58 0.28 -1.41 9.95
CA VAL A 58 1.14 -1.47 8.76
C VAL A 58 0.67 -0.48 7.70
N PHE A 59 -0.64 -0.42 7.44
CA PHE A 59 -1.22 0.50 6.46
C PHE A 59 -0.96 1.96 6.83
N ASP A 60 -1.04 2.30 8.11
CA ASP A 60 -0.72 3.65 8.60
C ASP A 60 0.76 4.00 8.41
N GLY A 61 1.66 3.05 8.66
CA GLY A 61 3.09 3.20 8.38
C GLY A 61 3.37 3.40 6.90
N LEU A 62 2.79 2.57 6.03
CA LEU A 62 2.91 2.68 4.57
C LEU A 62 2.38 4.03 4.06
N ARG A 63 1.22 4.47 4.56
CA ARG A 63 0.63 5.78 4.27
C ARG A 63 1.58 6.91 4.65
N SER A 64 2.20 6.84 5.82
CA SER A 64 3.17 7.85 6.29
C SER A 64 4.46 7.88 5.45
N LEU A 65 4.80 6.77 4.79
CA LEU A 65 5.91 6.68 3.84
C LEU A 65 5.55 7.19 2.43
N GLY A 66 4.30 7.56 2.18
CA GLY A 66 3.81 7.97 0.87
C GLY A 66 3.62 6.79 -0.09
N VAL A 67 3.38 5.59 0.43
CA VAL A 67 3.00 4.42 -0.36
C VAL A 67 1.54 4.55 -0.76
N ALA A 68 1.25 4.34 -2.03
CA ALA A 68 -0.12 4.36 -2.55
C ALA A 68 -0.81 3.00 -2.37
N PHE A 69 -2.14 3.00 -2.37
CA PHE A 69 -2.96 1.80 -2.29
C PHE A 69 -3.63 1.58 -3.63
N SER A 70 -3.41 0.40 -4.24
CA SER A 70 -3.99 0.11 -5.55
C SER A 70 -5.50 0.01 -5.49
N ALA A 71 -6.13 0.54 -6.52
CA ALA A 71 -7.54 0.34 -6.81
C ALA A 71 -7.69 -0.51 -8.07
N GLY A 72 -8.78 -1.27 -8.13
CA GLY A 72 -8.98 -2.25 -9.20
C GLY A 72 -10.31 -2.98 -9.09
N LYS A 73 -10.40 -4.14 -9.75
CA LYS A 73 -11.52 -5.07 -9.59
C LYS A 73 -11.18 -6.04 -8.45
N GLU A 74 -12.20 -6.44 -7.69
CA GLU A 74 -12.10 -7.27 -6.47
C GLU A 74 -11.67 -6.49 -5.22
N TRP A 75 -11.54 -7.16 -4.08
CA TRP A 75 -11.24 -6.56 -2.77
C TRP A 75 -9.84 -5.92 -2.76
N CYS A 76 -9.74 -4.70 -3.27
CA CYS A 76 -8.46 -4.04 -3.54
C CYS A 76 -7.86 -3.40 -2.28
N PRO A 77 -6.54 -3.17 -2.23
CA PRO A 77 -5.88 -2.48 -1.12
C PRO A 77 -6.52 -1.15 -0.71
N SER A 78 -7.03 -0.36 -1.66
CA SER A 78 -7.78 0.86 -1.33
C SER A 78 -9.08 0.56 -0.57
N GLU A 79 -9.83 -0.46 -0.97
CA GLU A 79 -11.06 -0.87 -0.27
C GLU A 79 -10.75 -1.50 1.10
N VAL A 80 -9.62 -2.22 1.22
CA VAL A 80 -9.13 -2.73 2.49
C VAL A 80 -8.84 -1.58 3.45
N PHE A 81 -8.21 -0.52 2.96
CA PHE A 81 -7.95 0.67 3.76
C PHE A 81 -9.26 1.30 4.25
N GLU A 82 -10.23 1.48 3.34
CA GLU A 82 -11.56 2.01 3.68
C GLU A 82 -12.30 1.17 4.71
N TYR A 83 -12.27 -0.16 4.57
CA TYR A 83 -12.88 -1.06 5.53
C TYR A 83 -12.23 -0.96 6.91
N LEU A 84 -10.90 -0.94 6.99
CA LEU A 84 -10.19 -0.77 8.26
C LEU A 84 -10.45 0.61 8.89
N ARG A 85 -10.72 1.62 8.06
CA ARG A 85 -11.13 2.96 8.49
C ARG A 85 -12.55 2.95 9.08
N ASP A 86 -13.47 2.24 8.43
CA ASP A 86 -14.85 2.05 8.92
C ASP A 86 -14.88 1.29 10.26
N GLU A 87 -14.02 0.28 10.40
CA GLU A 87 -13.78 -0.47 11.65
C GLU A 87 -13.06 0.36 12.73
N GLN A 88 -12.77 1.64 12.49
CA GLN A 88 -12.07 2.56 13.40
C GLN A 88 -10.66 2.08 13.81
N LEU A 89 -10.04 1.22 13.00
CA LEU A 89 -8.68 0.73 13.23
C LEU A 89 -7.62 1.66 12.65
N LEU A 90 -7.99 2.48 11.65
CA LEU A 90 -7.14 3.51 11.08
C LEU A 90 -7.96 4.73 10.67
N SER A 91 -7.29 5.84 10.35
CA SER A 91 -7.97 7.09 10.01
C SER A 91 -7.11 7.96 9.09
N GLY A 92 -7.73 9.03 8.58
CA GLY A 92 -7.07 9.99 7.73
C GLY A 92 -7.13 9.64 6.25
N LYS A 93 -6.39 10.43 5.47
CA LYS A 93 -6.33 10.34 4.02
C LYS A 93 -5.19 9.45 3.55
N TYR A 94 -5.37 8.80 2.42
CA TYR A 94 -4.34 7.96 1.82
C TYR A 94 -4.18 8.26 0.32
N LEU A 95 -3.01 7.91 -0.20
CA LEU A 95 -2.75 7.95 -1.63
C LEU A 95 -3.38 6.73 -2.28
N ARG A 96 -4.29 6.94 -3.22
CA ARG A 96 -4.88 5.90 -4.04
C ARG A 96 -4.24 5.93 -5.42
N VAL A 97 -3.84 4.76 -5.93
CA VAL A 97 -3.32 4.61 -7.29
C VAL A 97 -4.26 3.77 -8.14
N SER A 98 -4.60 4.27 -9.32
CA SER A 98 -5.44 3.57 -10.30
C SER A 98 -4.77 3.57 -11.66
N TRP A 99 -4.75 2.42 -12.35
CA TRP A 99 -4.19 2.33 -13.70
C TRP A 99 -5.29 2.56 -14.74
N THR A 100 -5.10 3.55 -15.60
CA THR A 100 -5.98 3.79 -16.74
C THR A 100 -5.51 3.01 -17.97
N GLN A 101 -4.19 2.85 -18.12
CA GLN A 101 -3.53 2.10 -19.19
C GLN A 101 -2.21 1.49 -18.66
N PRO A 102 -1.64 0.47 -19.33
CA PRO A 102 -0.31 -0.04 -18.98
C PRO A 102 0.72 1.10 -18.97
N GLY A 103 1.40 1.30 -17.84
CA GLY A 103 2.39 2.37 -17.66
C GLY A 103 1.81 3.77 -17.38
N GLN A 104 0.49 3.94 -17.40
CA GLN A 104 -0.17 5.18 -16.99
C GLN A 104 -1.02 4.96 -15.75
N TYR A 105 -0.67 5.70 -14.70
CA TYR A 105 -1.37 5.67 -13.43
C TYR A 105 -1.88 7.07 -13.05
N LEU A 106 -2.98 7.09 -12.31
CA LEU A 106 -3.52 8.27 -11.67
C LEU A 106 -3.37 8.13 -10.15
N LEU A 107 -2.85 9.17 -9.51
CA LEU A 107 -2.78 9.29 -8.06
C LEU A 107 -3.82 10.28 -7.57
N THR A 108 -4.62 9.86 -6.59
CA THR A 108 -5.58 10.72 -5.90
C THR A 108 -5.40 10.59 -4.39
N ASN A 109 -5.75 11.64 -3.65
CA ASN A 109 -5.82 11.61 -2.19
C ASN A 109 -7.29 11.42 -1.79
N GLU A 110 -7.59 10.30 -1.13
CA GLU A 110 -8.93 9.94 -0.64
C GLU A 110 -9.05 10.12 0.88
#